data_AF-E3HTS1-F1
#
_entry.id   AF-E3HTS1-F1
#
_cell.length_a   1.000
_cell.length_b   1.000
_cell.length_c   1.000
_cell.angle_alpha   90.00
_cell.angle_beta   90.00
_cell.angle_gamma   90.00
#
_symmetry.space_group_name_H-M   'P 1'
#
loop_
_entity.id
_entity.type
_entity.pdbx_description
1 polymer ?
#
loop_
_entity_poly.entity_id
_entity_poly.type
_entity_poly.pdbx_seq_one_letter_code
_entity_poly.pdbx_strand_id
1 'polypeptide(L)'
;MMQRGTSGVPVRARVPSTERKGAALSRTAAMMCSSAKFQRWVVSRIGAVPEGVAPSQHAAQYVRDMCGVASRAELDHNAKAAGLFHTAIRKPFVAWSGIYG
;
A
#
# COMPACT_ATOMS: atom_id res chain seq x y z
N MET A 1 -16.90 -24.64 41.16
CA MET A 1 -17.58 -24.25 39.91
C MET A 1 -16.84 -23.08 39.29
N MET A 2 -16.64 -23.13 37.98
CA MET A 2 -15.88 -22.22 37.10
C MET A 2 -16.39 -20.77 37.24
N GLN A 3 -15.59 -19.72 37.06
CA GLN A 3 -15.40 -19.10 35.74
C GLN A 3 -14.02 -18.43 35.59
N ARG A 4 -13.43 -18.66 34.42
CA ARG A 4 -12.08 -18.30 34.01
C ARG A 4 -12.08 -16.96 33.27
N GLY A 5 -10.98 -16.22 33.41
CA GLY A 5 -10.36 -15.48 32.31
C GLY A 5 -10.93 -14.10 32.01
N THR A 6 -10.39 -13.10 32.69
CA THR A 6 -10.41 -11.72 32.23
C THR A 6 -9.71 -11.65 30.87
N SER A 7 -10.48 -11.52 29.79
CA SER A 7 -9.92 -11.33 28.45
C SER A 7 -9.30 -9.92 28.37
N GLY A 8 -8.03 -9.84 28.75
CA GLY A 8 -7.17 -8.72 28.42
C GLY A 8 -6.93 -8.71 26.92
N VAL A 9 -7.78 -8.00 26.18
CA VAL A 9 -7.52 -7.67 24.78
C VAL A 9 -6.37 -6.66 24.76
N PRO A 10 -5.21 -6.96 24.17
CA PRO A 10 -4.20 -5.93 23.99
C PRO A 10 -4.76 -4.94 22.97
N VAL A 11 -5.11 -3.76 23.46
CA VAL A 11 -5.40 -2.58 22.65
C VAL A 11 -4.19 -2.37 21.75
N ARG A 12 -4.35 -2.61 20.43
CA ARG A 12 -3.34 -2.26 19.44
C ARG A 12 -2.94 -0.82 19.69
N ALA A 13 -1.69 -0.62 20.10
CA ALA A 13 -1.12 0.68 20.37
C ALA A 13 -1.41 1.63 19.21
N ARG A 14 -2.34 2.57 19.43
CA ARG A 14 -2.50 3.73 18.58
C ARG A 14 -1.30 4.62 18.88
N VAL A 15 -0.21 4.41 18.16
CA VAL A 15 0.89 5.37 18.16
C VAL A 15 0.32 6.73 17.73
N PRO A 16 0.55 7.81 18.51
CA PRO A 16 0.09 9.13 18.16
C PRO A 16 0.97 9.64 17.01
N SER A 17 0.45 9.58 15.78
CA SER A 17 1.13 10.15 14.62
C SER A 17 1.12 11.67 14.73
N THR A 18 2.23 12.21 15.21
CA THR A 18 2.58 13.62 15.07
C THR A 18 2.39 14.07 13.61
N GLU A 19 1.58 15.12 13.46
CA GLU A 19 1.49 16.04 12.32
C GLU A 19 1.34 15.48 10.89
N ARG A 20 0.07 15.32 10.49
CA ARG A 20 -0.65 15.70 9.24
C ARG A 20 -0.01 15.65 7.83
N LYS A 21 1.29 15.43 7.64
CA LYS A 21 1.90 15.23 6.32
C LYS A 21 2.15 13.75 6.02
N GLY A 22 2.38 12.95 7.07
CA GLY A 22 2.67 11.53 7.00
C GLY A 22 1.46 10.59 6.82
N ALA A 23 0.38 11.04 6.18
CA ALA A 23 -0.68 10.13 5.73
C ALA A 23 -1.11 10.41 4.29
N ALA A 24 -0.47 11.38 3.63
CA ALA A 24 -0.84 11.79 2.29
C ALA A 24 -0.42 10.74 1.27
N LEU A 25 0.77 10.14 1.43
CA LEU A 25 1.27 9.13 0.50
C LEU A 25 0.57 7.79 0.68
N SER A 26 0.38 7.33 1.92
CA SER A 26 -0.32 6.08 2.21
C SER A 26 -1.76 6.10 1.69
N ARG A 27 -2.49 7.22 1.89
CA ARG A 27 -3.85 7.37 1.31
C ARG A 27 -3.82 7.42 -0.21
N THR A 28 -2.90 8.17 -0.80
CA THR A 28 -2.76 8.25 -2.26
C THR A 28 -2.46 6.88 -2.85
N ALA A 29 -1.53 6.13 -2.25
CA ALA A 29 -1.20 4.78 -2.65
C ALA A 29 -2.41 3.84 -2.51
N ALA A 30 -3.18 3.95 -1.43
CA ALA A 30 -4.39 3.16 -1.25
C ALA A 30 -5.45 3.46 -2.33
N MET A 31 -5.72 4.73 -2.63
CA MET A 31 -6.63 5.14 -3.70
C MET A 31 -6.16 4.62 -5.06
N MET A 32 -4.85 4.72 -5.34
CA MET A 32 -4.24 4.20 -6.57
C MET A 32 -4.39 2.68 -6.68
N CYS A 33 -4.13 1.93 -5.59
CA CYS A 33 -4.32 0.47 -5.56
C CYS A 33 -5.78 0.07 -5.78
N SER A 34 -6.73 0.92 -5.41
CA SER A 34 -8.16 0.68 -5.65
C SER A 34 -8.58 1.00 -7.09
N SER A 35 -7.75 1.67 -7.88
CA SER A 35 -8.07 2.00 -9.27
C SER A 35 -7.91 0.78 -10.18
N ALA A 36 -8.96 0.46 -10.95
CA ALA A 36 -8.92 -0.65 -11.91
C ALA A 36 -7.82 -0.48 -12.96
N LYS A 37 -7.48 0.77 -13.36
CA LYS A 37 -6.38 1.03 -14.31
C LYS A 37 -5.03 0.62 -13.73
N PHE A 38 -4.78 0.96 -12.46
CA PHE A 38 -3.56 0.59 -11.78
C PHE A 38 -3.47 -0.93 -11.54
N GLN A 39 -4.59 -1.56 -11.15
CA GLN A 39 -4.66 -3.01 -10.99
C GLN A 39 -4.30 -3.73 -12.29
N ARG A 40 -4.83 -3.30 -13.44
CA ARG A 40 -4.47 -3.84 -14.76
C ARG A 40 -2.98 -3.66 -15.08
N TRP A 41 -2.42 -2.50 -14.76
CA TRP A 41 -0.99 -2.26 -14.95
C TRP A 41 -0.13 -3.19 -14.09
N VAL A 42 -0.48 -3.37 -12.82
CA VAL A 42 0.20 -4.32 -11.92
C VAL A 42 0.11 -5.73 -12.49
N VAL A 43 -1.07 -6.15 -12.97
CA VAL A 43 -1.25 -7.46 -13.59
C VAL A 43 -0.37 -7.64 -14.84
N SER A 44 -0.24 -6.58 -15.65
CA SER A 44 0.67 -6.58 -16.81
C SER A 44 2.16 -6.67 -16.43
N ARG A 45 2.52 -6.38 -15.17
CA ARG A 45 3.93 -6.34 -14.71
C ARG A 45 4.33 -7.59 -13.94
N ILE A 46 3.49 -8.04 -13.01
CA ILE A 46 3.78 -9.18 -12.12
C ILE A 46 2.90 -10.40 -12.34
N GLY A 47 1.96 -10.33 -13.29
CA GLY A 47 1.05 -11.43 -13.63
C GLY A 47 -0.32 -11.32 -12.99
N ALA A 48 -1.17 -12.32 -13.23
CA ALA A 48 -2.55 -12.33 -12.76
C ALA A 48 -2.65 -12.31 -11.23
N VAL A 49 -3.74 -11.72 -10.73
CA VAL A 49 -4.07 -11.73 -9.31
C VAL A 49 -4.34 -13.19 -8.89
N PRO A 50 -3.68 -13.70 -7.84
CA PRO A 50 -3.91 -15.06 -7.37
C PRO A 50 -5.35 -15.25 -6.87
N GLU A 51 -5.87 -16.47 -7.02
CA GLU A 51 -7.23 -16.81 -6.59
C GLU A 51 -7.42 -16.56 -5.09
N GLY A 52 -8.54 -15.93 -4.73
CA GLY A 52 -8.85 -15.55 -3.34
C GLY A 52 -8.21 -14.25 -2.85
N VAL A 53 -7.40 -13.56 -3.67
CA VAL A 53 -6.82 -12.25 -3.31
C VAL A 53 -7.55 -11.12 -4.02
N ALA A 54 -7.88 -10.05 -3.28
CA ALA A 54 -8.48 -8.88 -3.91
C ALA A 54 -7.45 -8.17 -4.84
N PRO A 55 -7.85 -7.71 -6.03
CA PRO A 55 -6.94 -6.99 -6.95
C PRO A 55 -6.26 -5.78 -6.31
N SER A 56 -6.96 -5.10 -5.39
CA SER A 56 -6.41 -3.98 -4.62
C SER A 56 -5.34 -4.40 -3.60
N GLN A 57 -5.47 -5.59 -3.01
CA GLN A 57 -4.46 -6.16 -2.12
C GLN A 57 -3.23 -6.60 -2.89
N HIS A 58 -3.42 -7.20 -4.07
CA HIS A 58 -2.33 -7.58 -4.96
C HIS A 58 -1.54 -6.35 -5.43
N ALA A 59 -2.23 -5.29 -5.85
CA ALA A 59 -1.61 -4.00 -6.15
C ALA A 59 -0.87 -3.39 -4.95
N ALA A 60 -1.45 -3.48 -3.75
CA ALA A 60 -0.80 -3.00 -2.53
C ALA A 60 0.42 -3.84 -2.12
N GLN A 61 0.44 -5.14 -2.44
CA GLN A 61 1.60 -6.01 -2.22
C GLN A 61 2.73 -5.63 -3.16
N TYR A 62 2.43 -5.39 -4.44
CA TYR A 62 3.40 -4.90 -5.42
C TYR A 62 4.06 -3.58 -4.97
N VAL A 63 3.25 -2.63 -4.48
CA VAL A 63 3.78 -1.35 -3.99
C VAL A 63 4.74 -1.54 -2.81
N ARG A 64 4.40 -2.43 -1.89
CA ARG A 64 5.22 -2.75 -0.70
C ARG A 64 6.56 -3.39 -1.09
N ASP A 65 6.51 -4.35 -2.00
CA ASP A 65 7.69 -5.04 -2.53
C ASP A 65 8.65 -4.06 -3.24
N MET A 66 8.12 -3.26 -4.18
CA MET A 66 8.91 -2.28 -4.93
C MET A 66 9.50 -1.16 -4.07
N CYS A 67 8.81 -0.78 -2.99
CA CYS A 67 9.27 0.27 -2.08
C CYS A 67 10.12 -0.29 -0.92
N GLY A 68 10.19 -1.62 -0.76
CA GLY A 68 10.90 -2.27 0.35
C GLY A 68 10.29 -1.98 1.73
N VAL A 69 8.96 -1.85 1.81
CA VAL A 69 8.25 -1.54 3.07
C VAL A 69 7.26 -2.65 3.42
N ALA A 70 7.10 -2.94 4.71
CA ALA A 70 6.14 -3.92 5.18
C ALA A 70 4.70 -3.37 5.18
N SER A 71 4.56 -2.06 5.37
CA SER A 71 3.27 -1.36 5.39
C SER A 71 3.27 -0.08 4.59
N ARG A 72 2.14 0.24 3.94
CA ARG A 72 1.94 1.50 3.19
C ARG A 72 2.08 2.74 4.08
N ALA A 73 1.83 2.61 5.38
CA ALA A 73 2.05 3.70 6.34
C ALA A 73 3.53 4.09 6.46
N GLU A 74 4.46 3.19 6.15
CA GLU A 74 5.90 3.52 6.18
C GLU A 74 6.31 4.43 5.02
N LEU A 75 5.54 4.47 3.92
CA LEU A 75 5.80 5.39 2.79
C LEU A 75 5.85 6.85 3.24
N ASP A 76 5.06 7.17 4.26
CA ASP A 76 4.94 8.52 4.79
C ASP A 76 6.05 8.89 5.79
N HIS A 77 6.68 7.90 6.42
CA HIS A 77 7.78 8.10 7.37
C HIS A 77 9.15 7.88 6.73
N ASN A 78 9.20 7.19 5.59
CA ASN A 78 10.43 6.83 4.91
C ASN A 78 10.52 7.57 3.56
N ALA A 79 11.29 8.66 3.55
CA ALA A 79 11.52 9.47 2.36
C ALA A 79 12.14 8.67 1.20
N LYS A 80 12.94 7.63 1.49
CA LYS A 80 13.49 6.74 0.46
C LYS A 80 12.38 5.91 -0.19
N ALA A 81 11.48 5.34 0.62
CA ALA A 81 10.33 4.59 0.12
C ALA A 81 9.36 5.47 -0.68
N ALA A 82 9.13 6.71 -0.24
CA ALA A 82 8.39 7.71 -1.01
C ALA A 82 9.04 7.98 -2.37
N GLY A 83 10.36 8.18 -2.41
CA GLY A 83 11.13 8.35 -3.64
C GLY A 83 10.96 7.17 -4.60
N LEU A 84 11.09 5.93 -4.08
CA LEU A 84 10.87 4.70 -4.84
C LEU A 84 9.44 4.58 -5.37
N PHE A 85 8.43 4.94 -4.57
CA PHE A 85 7.05 4.99 -5.03
C PHE A 85 6.88 5.91 -6.25
N HIS A 86 7.53 7.07 -6.25
CA HIS A 86 7.48 7.98 -7.39
C HIS A 86 8.24 7.44 -8.60
N THR A 87 9.46 6.95 -8.42
CA THR A 87 10.35 6.56 -9.53
C THR A 87 10.06 5.18 -10.09
N ALA A 88 9.81 4.18 -9.23
CA ALA A 88 9.61 2.79 -9.60
C ALA A 88 8.14 2.45 -9.90
N ILE A 89 7.20 3.25 -9.41
CA ILE A 89 5.76 2.98 -9.59
C ILE A 89 5.10 4.07 -10.44
N ARG A 90 5.10 5.34 -10.00
CA ARG A 90 4.37 6.39 -10.72
C ARG A 90 4.93 6.66 -12.12
N LYS A 91 6.25 6.78 -12.29
CA LYS A 91 6.84 7.01 -13.63
C LYS A 91 6.46 5.91 -14.64
N PRO A 92 6.69 4.60 -14.38
CA PRO A 92 6.34 3.57 -15.34
C PRO A 92 4.83 3.37 -15.49
N PHE A 93 4.04 3.60 -14.42
CA PHE A 93 2.58 3.60 -14.54
C PHE A 93 2.10 4.71 -15.49
N VAL A 94 2.64 5.92 -15.36
CA VAL A 94 2.27 7.05 -16.23
C VAL A 94 2.66 6.76 -17.68
N ALA A 95 3.89 6.27 -17.91
CA ALA A 95 4.35 5.88 -19.24
C ALA A 95 3.47 4.79 -19.87
N TRP A 96 3.07 3.78 -19.10
CA TRP A 96 2.15 2.74 -19.57
C TRP A 96 0.72 3.26 -19.78
N SER A 97 0.26 4.19 -18.92
CA SER A 97 -1.12 4.70 -18.95
C SER A 97 -1.44 5.58 -20.16
N GLY A 98 -0.42 5.96 -20.95
CA GLY A 98 -0.57 6.78 -22.14
C GLY A 98 -0.91 8.24 -21.86
N ILE A 99 -0.71 8.74 -20.63
CA ILE A 99 -0.98 10.16 -20.30
C ILE A 99 0.10 11.10 -20.86
N TYR A 100 1.23 10.57 -21.34
CA TYR A 100 2.13 11.26 -22.27
C TYR A 100 1.95 10.68 -23.69
N GLY A 101 0.75 10.80 -24.23
CA GLY A 101 0.40 10.53 -25.62
C GLY A 101 -0.27 11.75 -26.20
#